data_AF-A0A6B3CL62-F1
#
_entry.id   AF-A0A6B3CL62-F1
#
_cell.length_a   1.000
_cell.length_b   1.000
_cell.length_c   1.000
_cell.angle_alpha   90.00
_cell.angle_beta   90.00
_cell.angle_gamma   90.00
#
_symmetry.space_group_name_H-M   'P 1'
#
loop_
_entity.id
_entity.type
_entity.pdbx_description
1 polymer ?
#
loop_
_entity_poly.entity_id
_entity_poly.type
_entity_poly.pdbx_seq_one_letter_code
_entity_poly.pdbx_strand_id
1 'polypeptide(L)' 'STLNGQLRPIQVRDRSAATDVPVTEKADRADPGHVAAPFAGVVTLAVAEGDEVEAGATVATIEAMKMEASITAPKSGTV' A
#
# COMPACT_ATOMS: atom_id res chain seq x y z
N SER A 1 -10.39 -34.67 -6.29
CA SER A 1 -10.83 -35.88 -5.58
C SER A 1 -12.05 -35.56 -4.75
N THR A 2 -13.22 -35.99 -5.21
CA THR A 2 -14.51 -35.87 -4.51
C THR A 2 -14.65 -36.99 -3.48
N LEU A 3 -15.15 -36.68 -2.28
CA LEU A 3 -15.55 -37.67 -1.27
C LEU A 3 -16.77 -37.16 -0.47
N ASN A 4 -17.89 -37.90 -0.54
CA ASN A 4 -19.03 -37.92 0.39
C ASN A 4 -19.94 -36.68 0.54
N GLY A 5 -20.29 -35.98 -0.54
CA GLY A 5 -21.55 -35.21 -0.62
C GLY A 5 -21.77 -34.07 0.39
N GLN A 6 -20.77 -33.73 1.20
CA GLN A 6 -20.83 -32.69 2.22
C GLN A 6 -19.69 -31.72 1.94
N LEU A 7 -20.03 -30.56 1.37
CA LEU A 7 -19.12 -29.43 1.24
C LEU A 7 -18.69 -28.98 2.63
N ARG A 8 -17.49 -29.37 3.07
CA ARG A 8 -16.79 -28.67 4.15
C ARG A 8 -16.05 -27.49 3.52
N PRO A 9 -16.44 -26.22 3.77
CA PRO A 9 -15.64 -25.09 3.33
C PRO A 9 -14.33 -25.09 4.14
N ILE A 10 -13.27 -25.57 3.51
CA ILE A 10 -11.91 -25.36 4.00
C ILE A 10 -11.55 -23.90 3.70
N GLN A 11 -11.37 -23.09 4.74
CA GLN A 11 -10.81 -21.75 4.60
C GLN A 11 -9.32 -21.87 4.24
N VAL A 12 -9.04 -21.93 2.94
CA VAL A 12 -7.68 -21.69 2.45
C VAL A 12 -7.43 -20.20 2.63
N ARG A 13 -6.49 -19.83 3.51
CA ARG A 13 -5.93 -18.48 3.53
C ARG A 13 -5.16 -18.27 2.24
N ASP A 14 -5.85 -17.72 1.27
CA ASP A 14 -5.27 -17.22 0.04
C ASP A 14 -4.29 -16.09 0.41
N ARG A 15 -2.98 -16.36 0.28
CA ARG A 15 -1.91 -15.36 0.44
C ARG A 15 -1.50 -14.74 -0.90
N SER A 16 -2.26 -15.00 -1.98
CA SER A 16 -1.86 -14.67 -3.35
C SER A 16 -2.84 -13.78 -4.10
N ALA A 17 -4.02 -13.48 -3.57
CA ALA A 17 -5.04 -12.74 -4.32
C ALA A 17 -5.89 -11.78 -3.47
N ALA A 18 -5.29 -11.11 -2.50
CA ALA A 18 -5.87 -9.92 -1.90
C ALA A 18 -5.15 -8.66 -2.42
N THR A 19 -5.21 -8.42 -3.73
CA THR A 19 -5.27 -7.04 -4.23
C THR A 19 -6.66 -6.48 -3.90
N ASP A 20 -6.96 -6.42 -2.60
CA ASP A 20 -7.90 -5.43 -2.10
C ASP A 20 -7.14 -4.14 -2.33
N VAL A 21 -7.47 -3.39 -3.40
CA VAL A 21 -7.00 -2.00 -3.50
C VAL A 21 -7.64 -1.35 -2.29
N PRO A 22 -6.90 -1.16 -1.18
CA PRO A 22 -7.51 -0.55 -0.02
C PRO A 22 -7.95 0.80 -0.54
N VAL A 23 -9.18 1.18 -0.25
CA VAL A 23 -9.56 2.59 -0.39
C VAL A 23 -8.73 3.29 0.67
N THR A 24 -7.48 3.58 0.35
CA THR A 24 -6.54 4.26 1.22
C THR A 24 -7.16 5.61 1.52
N GLU A 25 -7.33 5.88 2.81
CA GLU A 25 -7.81 7.16 3.30
C GLU A 25 -6.96 8.24 2.64
N LYS A 26 -7.62 9.21 2.00
CA LYS A 26 -6.90 10.31 1.35
C LYS A 26 -6.06 11.00 2.42
N ALA A 27 -4.76 11.13 2.19
CA ALA A 27 -3.88 11.91 3.04
C ALA A 27 -4.51 13.29 3.30
N ASP A 28 -4.78 13.60 4.58
CA ASP A 28 -5.22 14.91 4.97
C ASP A 28 -4.04 15.87 4.82
N ARG A 29 -4.21 16.90 3.99
CA ARG A 29 -3.17 17.92 3.79
C ARG A 29 -2.96 18.76 5.06
N ALA A 30 -3.88 18.71 6.02
CA ALA A 30 -3.75 19.37 7.31
C ALA A 30 -2.91 18.57 8.32
N ASP A 31 -2.65 17.28 8.08
CA ASP A 31 -1.77 16.47 8.91
C ASP A 31 -0.35 16.42 8.31
N PRO A 32 0.67 17.04 8.96
CA PRO A 32 2.05 17.02 8.48
C PRO A 32 2.72 15.63 8.51
N GLY A 33 2.09 14.64 9.15
CA GLY A 33 2.51 13.23 9.14
C GLY A 33 1.98 12.46 7.93
N HIS A 34 0.98 12.99 7.21
CA HIS A 34 0.40 12.30 6.06
C HIS A 34 1.13 12.69 4.77
N VAL A 35 1.57 11.67 4.01
CA VAL A 35 2.18 11.86 2.69
C VAL A 35 1.14 11.53 1.62
N ALA A 36 0.71 12.56 0.88
CA ALA A 36 -0.30 12.41 -0.17
C ALA A 36 0.30 11.87 -1.47
N ALA A 37 -0.36 10.89 -2.07
CA ALA A 37 -0.07 10.49 -3.43
C ALA A 37 -0.48 11.61 -4.42
N PRO A 38 0.32 11.86 -5.48
CA PRO A 38 0.08 12.95 -6.44
C PRO A 38 -1.16 12.73 -7.33
N PHE A 39 -1.56 11.46 -7.53
CA PHE A 39 -2.73 11.07 -8.30
C PHE A 39 -3.29 9.73 -7.78
N ALA A 40 -4.43 9.29 -8.29
CA ALA A 40 -5.00 7.98 -7.96
C ALA A 40 -4.34 6.87 -8.79
N GLY A 41 -3.97 5.76 -8.16
CA GLY A 41 -3.23 4.66 -8.79
C GLY A 41 -2.94 3.52 -7.82
N VAL A 42 -2.11 2.58 -8.24
CA VAL A 42 -1.60 1.51 -7.37
C VAL A 42 -0.32 2.01 -6.69
N VAL A 43 -0.28 1.93 -5.36
CA VAL A 43 0.87 2.36 -4.55
C VAL A 43 1.66 1.14 -4.10
N THR A 44 2.97 1.20 -4.27
CA THR A 44 3.93 0.21 -3.76
C THR A 44 4.82 0.87 -2.74
N LEU A 45 4.84 0.36 -1.50
CA LEU A 45 5.68 0.88 -0.43
C LEU A 45 7.13 0.45 -0.62
N ALA A 46 8.07 1.39 -0.39
CA ALA A 46 9.51 1.15 -0.39
C ALA A 46 10.10 1.03 1.03
N VAL A 47 9.29 1.33 2.05
CA VAL A 47 9.66 1.34 3.47
C VAL A 47 8.65 0.56 4.30
N ALA A 48 9.05 0.14 5.49
CA ALA A 48 8.20 -0.48 6.50
C ALA A 48 7.96 0.44 7.71
N GLU A 49 6.93 0.14 8.50
CA GLU A 49 6.68 0.81 9.78
C GLU A 49 7.92 0.70 10.68
N GLY A 50 8.35 1.82 11.26
CA GLY A 50 9.54 1.88 12.10
C GLY A 50 10.85 2.17 11.36
N ASP A 51 10.85 2.27 10.03
CA ASP A 51 12.04 2.68 9.28
C ASP A 51 12.35 4.16 9.49
N GLU A 52 13.64 4.51 9.60
CA GLU A 52 14.10 5.89 9.57
C GLU A 52 14.20 6.39 8.13
N VAL A 53 13.57 7.53 7.84
CA VAL A 53 13.58 8.19 6.54
C VAL A 53 14.07 9.62 6.66
N GLU A 54 14.78 10.08 5.63
CA GLU A 54 15.23 11.47 5.52
C GLU A 54 14.26 12.31 4.68
N ALA A 55 14.25 13.63 4.89
CA ALA A 55 13.50 14.54 4.02
C ALA A 55 13.93 14.36 2.55
N GLY A 56 12.96 14.11 1.68
CA GLY A 56 13.17 13.80 0.26
C GLY A 56 13.43 12.32 -0.05
N ALA A 57 13.55 11.44 0.95
CA ALA A 57 13.67 10.00 0.74
C ALA A 57 12.40 9.45 0.07
N THR A 58 12.56 8.49 -0.85
CA THR A 58 11.41 7.83 -1.49
C THR A 58 10.83 6.79 -0.54
N VAL A 59 9.56 6.93 -0.21
CA VAL A 59 8.84 6.03 0.71
C VAL A 59 7.87 5.11 -0.02
N ALA A 60 7.45 5.49 -1.23
CA ALA A 60 6.60 4.67 -2.08
C ALA A 60 6.74 5.07 -3.55
N THR A 61 6.29 4.21 -4.44
CA THR A 61 6.02 4.53 -5.84
C THR A 61 4.53 4.41 -6.12
N ILE A 62 4.05 5.19 -7.08
CA ILE A 62 2.67 5.11 -7.55
C ILE A 62 2.63 4.92 -9.06
N GLU A 63 1.80 3.97 -9.49
CA GLU A 63 1.57 3.64 -10.89
C GLU A 63 0.12 3.91 -11.30
N ALA A 64 -0.05 4.67 -12.38
CA ALA A 64 -1.35 4.90 -13.00
C ALA A 64 -1.22 5.05 -14.51
N MET A 65 -2.11 4.40 -15.28
CA MET A 65 -2.21 4.56 -16.74
C MET A 65 -0.86 4.50 -17.48
N LYS A 66 0.04 3.56 -17.09
CA LYS A 66 1.39 3.35 -17.63
C LYS A 66 2.42 4.44 -17.27
N MET A 67 2.13 5.26 -16.27
CA MET A 67 3.04 6.24 -15.70
C MET A 67 3.38 5.87 -14.27
N GLU A 68 4.64 6.07 -13.89
CA GLU A 68 5.16 5.87 -12.53
C GLU A 68 5.65 7.21 -11.97
N ALA A 69 5.41 7.43 -10.67
CA ALA A 69 5.97 8.56 -9.94
C ALA A 69 6.44 8.12 -8.54
N SER A 70 7.49 8.77 -8.03
CA SER A 70 7.96 8.59 -6.66
C SER A 70 7.17 9.45 -5.67
N ILE A 71 6.90 8.88 -4.49
CA ILE A 71 6.33 9.55 -3.33
C ILE A 71 7.47 9.72 -2.31
N THR A 72 7.73 10.96 -1.91
CA THR A 72 8.86 11.29 -1.03
C THR A 72 8.41 11.79 0.35
N ALA A 73 9.24 11.55 1.36
CA ALA A 73 9.02 12.04 2.71
C ALA A 73 9.21 13.56 2.77
N PRO A 74 8.25 14.34 3.30
CA PRO A 74 8.39 15.80 3.40
C PRO A 74 9.36 16.24 4.50
N LYS A 75 9.65 15.36 5.47
CA LYS A 75 10.55 15.60 6.61
C LYS A 75 11.26 14.30 6.99
N SER A 76 12.40 14.42 7.66
CA SER A 76 13.05 13.28 8.29
C SER A 76 12.26 12.80 9.52
N GLY A 77 12.30 11.50 9.80
CA GLY A 77 11.61 10.90 10.94
C GLY A 77 11.49 9.38 10.81
N THR A 78 10.58 8.80 11.59
CA THR A 78 10.25 7.38 11.55
C THR A 78 8.91 7.20 10.84
N VAL A 79 8.81 6.20 9.97
CA VAL A 79 7.60 5.80 9.22
C VAL A 79 6.53 5.26 10.15
#